data_AF-A0A420VNQ5-F1
#
_entry.id   AF-A0A420VNQ5-F1
#
_cell.length_a   1.000
_cell.length_b   1.000
_cell.length_c   1.000
_cell.angle_alpha   90.00
_cell.angle_beta   90.00
_cell.angle_gamma   90.00
#
_symmetry.space_group_name_H-M   'P 1'
#
loop_
_entity.id
_entity.type
_entity.pdbx_description
1 polymer ?
#
loop_
_entity_poly.entity_id
_entity_poly.type
_entity_poly.pdbx_seq_one_letter_code
_entity_poly.pdbx_strand_id
1 'polypeptide(L)'
;MQKILESYGILAQENIKDINVKINVNTITIRNSNISEIDLNILKQEKINKIAIINCEIDYIYFANDNNIELFFSDCVFKNQIIARGFSFHRKVSFEQCVFEKRIDFTTAIFNSQVDFNLTKFENEVRFIQTKFLAEYTNQEIIENNFREAVFKGKTSFTRAKFKARASFNIARFEGEARFIQTKFLAEYTNQEIIENNFREAVFKGKTSFTRAKFKAKIDFNVARFEGEARFTNTSFFKNTIKFSGVEFNNVKFISSKKRNTTNTNDTTKQIYHFQDITFKSIVNFENIHIEYLNFKNVIFNNIVVFDNGTLDNKPKFINCTFSNQFNIEHDYIQYNHEELEEEIEKNHYDEFLNLRDLFRKLKSNRIAHHNLIDASELRAQELYARELELTHKENKNLKDIIEQWQLFFYRKLCDHHTDLVLNAKWLATTITVFLCLYFLSKYGLNFQHFINEYNNNSIIKYININFIYKFENYNGFIFIFYTYILIFMLWNVFRIFFSFAVILCCIINQPKLIFGIANLIGDNNYNAFENLLITLYTLIAGLIIFSLQKTARKNTIIPN
;
A
#
# COMPACT_ATOMS: atom_id res chain seq x y z
N MET A 1 -64.00 17.48 -11.82
CA MET A 1 -62.79 16.63 -11.79
C MET A 1 -62.60 15.88 -10.47
N GLN A 2 -62.71 16.53 -9.30
CA GLN A 2 -62.48 15.90 -7.99
C GLN A 2 -63.12 14.50 -7.80
N LYS A 3 -64.44 14.37 -8.03
CA LYS A 3 -65.14 13.06 -7.92
C LYS A 3 -64.56 11.96 -8.82
N ILE A 4 -63.99 12.34 -9.98
CA ILE A 4 -63.33 11.40 -10.89
C ILE A 4 -61.99 10.97 -10.29
N LEU A 5 -61.21 11.89 -9.72
CA LEU A 5 -59.97 11.53 -9.04
C LEU A 5 -60.22 10.65 -7.80
N GLU A 6 -61.29 10.94 -7.04
CA GLU A 6 -61.70 10.13 -5.89
C GLU A 6 -62.05 8.69 -6.29
N SER A 7 -62.66 8.46 -7.47
CA SER A 7 -62.89 7.09 -7.96
C SER A 7 -61.60 6.36 -8.30
N TYR A 8 -60.51 7.09 -8.56
CA TYR A 8 -59.15 6.55 -8.69
C TYR A 8 -58.38 6.55 -7.36
N GLY A 9 -59.02 6.80 -6.22
CA GLY A 9 -58.34 6.85 -4.92
C GLY A 9 -57.39 8.03 -4.75
N ILE A 10 -57.57 9.11 -5.51
CA ILE A 10 -56.78 10.34 -5.39
C ILE A 10 -57.67 11.44 -4.81
N LEU A 11 -57.37 11.88 -3.60
CA LEU A 11 -58.08 12.96 -2.90
C LEU A 11 -57.22 14.22 -2.90
N ALA A 12 -57.72 15.30 -3.49
CA ALA A 12 -57.06 16.61 -3.47
C ALA A 12 -57.58 17.51 -2.35
N GLN A 13 -56.70 18.34 -1.76
CA GLN A 13 -57.00 19.20 -0.61
C GLN A 13 -57.89 20.41 -0.95
N GLU A 14 -57.69 21.00 -2.13
CA GLU A 14 -58.43 22.16 -2.62
C GLU A 14 -59.11 21.82 -3.95
N ASN A 15 -60.12 22.61 -4.38
CA ASN A 15 -60.76 22.44 -5.69
C ASN A 15 -59.71 22.44 -6.81
N ILE A 16 -59.25 21.24 -7.18
CA ILE A 16 -58.24 21.06 -8.21
C ILE A 16 -58.75 21.71 -9.49
N LYS A 17 -57.96 22.62 -10.05
CA LYS A 17 -58.27 23.23 -11.34
C LYS A 17 -58.18 22.14 -12.40
N ASP A 18 -59.19 22.02 -13.25
CA ASP A 18 -59.22 21.01 -14.32
C ASP A 18 -57.96 21.05 -15.20
N ILE A 19 -57.33 22.23 -15.36
CA ILE A 19 -56.09 22.42 -16.13
C ILE A 19 -54.91 21.60 -15.58
N ASN A 20 -54.95 21.29 -14.28
CA ASN A 20 -53.89 20.59 -13.57
C ASN A 20 -53.98 19.08 -13.73
N VAL A 21 -55.08 18.55 -14.29
CA VAL A 21 -55.34 17.12 -14.38
C VAL A 21 -55.54 16.73 -15.83
N LYS A 22 -54.80 15.70 -16.27
CA LYS A 22 -54.99 15.06 -17.56
C LYS A 22 -55.16 13.56 -17.36
N ILE A 23 -56.35 13.07 -17.70
CA ILE A 23 -56.66 11.64 -17.70
C ILE A 23 -56.72 11.18 -19.16
N ASN A 24 -55.71 10.44 -19.58
CA ASN A 24 -55.70 9.72 -20.85
C ASN A 24 -56.15 8.26 -20.63
N VAL A 25 -56.34 7.49 -21.70
CA VAL A 25 -56.89 6.11 -21.67
C VAL A 25 -56.29 5.21 -20.57
N ASN A 26 -54.98 5.31 -20.31
CA ASN A 26 -54.26 4.49 -19.33
C ASN A 26 -53.39 5.29 -18.34
N THR A 27 -53.42 6.62 -18.40
CA THR A 27 -52.48 7.47 -17.65
C THR A 27 -53.21 8.60 -16.95
N ILE A 28 -52.98 8.75 -15.66
CA ILE A 28 -53.40 9.92 -14.88
C ILE A 28 -52.18 10.82 -14.70
N THR A 29 -52.29 12.09 -15.10
CA THR A 29 -51.27 13.12 -14.83
C THR A 29 -51.87 14.22 -13.98
N ILE A 30 -51.22 14.57 -12.87
CA ILE A 30 -51.61 15.69 -12.00
C ILE A 30 -50.40 16.61 -11.82
N ARG A 31 -50.62 17.92 -11.91
CA ARG A 31 -49.57 18.93 -11.75
C ARG A 31 -49.95 20.02 -10.76
N ASN A 32 -48.97 20.64 -10.10
CA ASN A 32 -49.14 21.92 -9.38
C ASN A 32 -50.33 21.92 -8.40
N SER A 33 -50.49 20.84 -7.63
CA SER A 33 -51.67 20.62 -6.77
C SER A 33 -51.30 19.97 -5.44
N ASN A 34 -52.07 20.24 -4.39
CA ASN A 34 -51.93 19.55 -3.11
C ASN A 34 -52.87 18.35 -3.03
N ILE A 35 -52.31 17.19 -2.70
CA ILE A 35 -52.99 15.91 -2.67
C ILE A 35 -52.99 15.41 -1.22
N SER A 36 -54.16 15.29 -0.62
CA SER A 36 -54.26 14.76 0.75
C SER A 36 -54.00 13.26 0.76
N GLU A 37 -54.46 12.52 -0.25
CA GLU A 37 -54.32 11.08 -0.26
C GLU A 37 -54.19 10.51 -1.68
N ILE A 38 -53.29 9.53 -1.82
CA ILE A 38 -53.22 8.64 -2.98
C ILE A 38 -53.29 7.20 -2.46
N ASP A 39 -54.42 6.52 -2.64
CA ASP A 39 -54.56 5.10 -2.33
C ASP A 39 -54.53 4.25 -3.61
N LEU A 40 -53.38 3.61 -3.84
CA LEU A 40 -53.17 2.75 -5.01
C LEU A 40 -53.89 1.40 -4.90
N ASN A 41 -54.48 1.04 -3.75
CA ASN A 41 -55.35 -0.13 -3.65
C ASN A 41 -56.66 0.05 -4.40
N ILE A 42 -57.16 1.29 -4.51
CA ILE A 42 -58.36 1.62 -5.28
C ILE A 42 -58.05 1.54 -6.78
N LEU A 43 -56.92 2.13 -7.20
CA LEU A 43 -56.45 2.11 -8.59
C LEU A 43 -56.20 0.71 -9.17
N LYS A 44 -55.91 -0.28 -8.33
CA LYS A 44 -55.74 -1.69 -8.75
C LYS A 44 -56.93 -2.28 -9.49
N GLN A 45 -58.10 -1.64 -9.47
CA GLN A 45 -59.32 -2.11 -10.14
C GLN A 45 -59.56 -1.48 -11.53
N GLU A 46 -58.66 -0.63 -12.03
CA GLU A 46 -58.91 0.26 -13.18
C GLU A 46 -57.96 0.02 -14.39
N LYS A 47 -58.32 0.54 -15.58
CA LYS A 47 -57.51 0.46 -16.83
C LYS A 47 -56.19 1.26 -16.78
N ILE A 48 -55.94 2.00 -15.70
CA ILE A 48 -54.78 2.89 -15.54
C ILE A 48 -53.53 2.06 -15.23
N ASN A 49 -52.48 2.25 -16.03
CA ASN A 49 -51.20 1.57 -15.85
C ASN A 49 -50.03 2.54 -15.63
N LYS A 50 -50.28 3.85 -15.60
CA LYS A 50 -49.29 4.89 -15.27
C LYS A 50 -49.92 6.05 -14.50
N ILE A 51 -49.21 6.53 -13.48
CA ILE A 51 -49.53 7.75 -12.75
C ILE A 51 -48.32 8.67 -12.79
N ALA A 52 -48.54 9.92 -13.20
CA ALA A 52 -47.54 10.97 -13.26
C ALA A 52 -47.96 12.16 -12.40
N ILE A 53 -47.31 12.37 -11.26
CA ILE A 53 -47.57 13.50 -10.37
C ILE A 53 -46.36 14.45 -10.43
N ILE A 54 -46.58 15.74 -10.68
CA ILE A 54 -45.49 16.69 -10.94
C ILE A 54 -45.71 17.97 -10.13
N ASN A 55 -44.71 18.42 -9.38
CA ASN A 55 -44.75 19.64 -8.60
C ASN A 55 -45.96 19.70 -7.65
N CYS A 56 -46.12 18.67 -6.81
CA CYS A 56 -47.26 18.50 -5.91
C CYS A 56 -46.80 18.23 -4.49
N GLU A 57 -47.55 18.71 -3.50
CA GLU A 57 -47.44 18.24 -2.12
C GLU A 57 -48.40 17.07 -1.88
N ILE A 58 -47.93 16.01 -1.23
CA ILE A 58 -48.68 14.77 -1.00
C ILE A 58 -48.62 14.45 0.49
N ASP A 59 -49.77 14.46 1.18
CA ASP A 59 -49.80 14.13 2.60
C ASP A 59 -49.64 12.64 2.83
N TYR A 60 -50.47 11.82 2.19
CA TYR A 60 -50.46 10.37 2.36
C TYR A 60 -50.43 9.64 1.02
N ILE A 61 -49.62 8.59 0.93
CA ILE A 61 -49.63 7.64 -0.19
C ILE A 61 -49.63 6.22 0.35
N TYR A 62 -50.61 5.44 -0.10
CA TYR A 62 -50.77 4.03 0.23
C TYR A 62 -50.47 3.20 -1.01
N PHE A 63 -49.32 2.54 -0.99
CA PHE A 63 -49.00 1.54 -2.01
C PHE A 63 -49.83 0.29 -1.79
N ALA A 64 -50.15 -0.41 -2.87
CA ALA A 64 -50.75 -1.71 -2.75
C ALA A 64 -49.65 -2.78 -2.58
N ASN A 65 -49.99 -3.97 -2.06
CA ASN A 65 -48.96 -5.02 -1.86
C ASN A 65 -48.28 -5.50 -3.16
N ASP A 66 -48.94 -5.31 -4.30
CA ASP A 66 -48.52 -5.82 -5.61
C ASP A 66 -48.84 -4.77 -6.68
N ASN A 67 -47.92 -3.84 -6.94
CA ASN A 67 -48.16 -2.67 -7.79
C ASN A 67 -47.79 -2.99 -9.23
N ASN A 68 -48.79 -3.03 -10.11
CA ASN A 68 -48.60 -3.17 -11.56
C ASN A 68 -48.81 -1.85 -12.33
N ILE A 69 -48.60 -0.72 -11.65
CA ILE A 69 -48.74 0.64 -12.18
C ILE A 69 -47.35 1.28 -12.24
N GLU A 70 -47.04 1.95 -13.35
CA GLU A 70 -45.85 2.78 -13.47
C GLU A 70 -46.05 4.06 -12.67
N LEU A 71 -45.12 4.35 -11.77
CA LEU A 71 -45.20 5.47 -10.86
C LEU A 71 -44.14 6.49 -11.24
N PHE A 72 -44.56 7.71 -11.53
CA PHE A 72 -43.68 8.83 -11.84
C PHE A 72 -44.05 10.03 -10.98
N PHE A 73 -43.15 10.42 -10.09
CA PHE A 73 -43.25 11.61 -9.26
C PHE A 73 -42.06 12.52 -9.58
N SER A 74 -42.31 13.77 -9.95
CA SER A 74 -41.27 14.77 -10.22
C SER A 74 -41.52 16.01 -9.39
N ASP A 75 -40.50 16.52 -8.71
CA ASP A 75 -40.59 17.76 -7.92
C ASP A 75 -41.70 17.70 -6.84
N CYS A 76 -42.01 16.51 -6.33
CA CYS A 76 -43.06 16.32 -5.33
C CYS A 76 -42.51 16.36 -3.90
N VAL A 77 -43.36 16.79 -2.95
CA VAL A 77 -43.06 16.75 -1.52
C VAL A 77 -43.99 15.78 -0.80
N PHE A 78 -43.44 14.73 -0.19
CA PHE A 78 -44.18 13.77 0.62
C PHE A 78 -44.08 14.15 2.10
N LYS A 79 -45.21 14.55 2.69
CA LYS A 79 -45.26 15.13 4.05
C LYS A 79 -45.25 14.08 5.17
N ASN A 80 -45.76 12.86 4.90
CA ASN A 80 -45.78 11.78 5.89
C ASN A 80 -44.88 10.59 5.53
N GLN A 81 -44.79 9.66 6.48
CA GLN A 81 -44.01 8.44 6.34
C GLN A 81 -44.58 7.52 5.26
N ILE A 82 -43.69 6.80 4.58
CA ILE A 82 -44.05 5.78 3.60
C ILE A 82 -43.58 4.42 4.11
N ILE A 83 -44.50 3.47 4.23
CA ILE A 83 -44.21 2.11 4.69
C ILE A 83 -44.77 1.13 3.65
N ALA A 84 -43.87 0.55 2.85
CA ALA A 84 -44.19 -0.42 1.80
C ALA A 84 -43.32 -1.68 1.96
N ARG A 85 -43.49 -2.35 3.11
CA ARG A 85 -42.66 -3.50 3.47
C ARG A 85 -43.13 -4.77 2.77
N GLY A 86 -42.23 -5.44 2.07
CA GLY A 86 -42.55 -6.68 1.35
C GLY A 86 -43.43 -6.48 0.11
N PHE A 87 -43.63 -5.25 -0.33
CA PHE A 87 -44.47 -4.95 -1.49
C PHE A 87 -43.70 -5.20 -2.79
N SER A 88 -44.42 -5.62 -3.82
CA SER A 88 -43.87 -5.80 -5.17
C SER A 88 -44.24 -4.60 -6.05
N PHE A 89 -43.30 -4.17 -6.89
CA PHE A 89 -43.48 -3.14 -7.90
C PHE A 89 -43.04 -3.74 -9.24
N HIS A 90 -43.99 -3.96 -10.13
CA HIS A 90 -43.77 -4.65 -11.41
C HIS A 90 -43.34 -3.70 -12.53
N ARG A 91 -43.67 -2.42 -12.43
CA ARG A 91 -43.31 -1.37 -13.39
C ARG A 91 -42.31 -0.39 -12.78
N LYS A 92 -41.81 0.53 -13.62
CA LYS A 92 -40.86 1.56 -13.22
C LYS A 92 -41.43 2.42 -12.09
N VAL A 93 -40.59 2.73 -11.11
CA VAL A 93 -40.91 3.62 -9.99
C VAL A 93 -39.89 4.75 -10.00
N SER A 94 -40.36 5.97 -10.28
CA SER A 94 -39.53 7.17 -10.32
C SER A 94 -40.01 8.19 -9.31
N PHE A 95 -39.07 8.68 -8.51
CA PHE A 95 -39.16 9.85 -7.66
C PHE A 95 -37.98 10.75 -8.03
N GLU A 96 -38.18 11.64 -9.00
CA GLU A 96 -37.17 12.57 -9.49
C GLU A 96 -37.34 13.91 -8.76
N GLN A 97 -36.25 14.49 -8.25
CA GLN A 97 -36.27 15.79 -7.56
C GLN A 97 -37.30 15.88 -6.41
N CYS A 98 -37.68 14.75 -5.82
CA CYS A 98 -38.69 14.70 -4.78
C CYS A 98 -38.09 14.98 -3.40
N VAL A 99 -38.92 15.40 -2.44
CA VAL A 99 -38.55 15.56 -1.04
C VAL A 99 -39.43 14.66 -0.18
N PHE A 100 -38.81 13.80 0.62
CA PHE A 100 -39.49 13.02 1.64
C PHE A 100 -39.18 13.59 3.02
N GLU A 101 -40.18 14.23 3.64
CA GLU A 101 -40.01 14.91 4.92
C GLU A 101 -39.89 13.93 6.10
N LYS A 102 -40.46 12.73 5.97
CA LYS A 102 -40.48 11.69 7.01
C LYS A 102 -39.82 10.41 6.53
N ARG A 103 -39.78 9.43 7.44
CA ARG A 103 -39.13 8.13 7.21
C ARG A 103 -39.76 7.36 6.04
N ILE A 104 -38.92 6.66 5.29
CA ILE A 104 -39.34 5.70 4.26
C ILE A 104 -38.84 4.29 4.61
N ASP A 105 -39.72 3.32 4.42
CA ASP A 105 -39.43 1.92 4.70
C ASP A 105 -39.89 0.98 3.57
N PHE A 106 -38.93 0.57 2.75
CA PHE A 106 -39.07 -0.43 1.70
C PHE A 106 -38.44 -1.77 2.10
N THR A 107 -38.38 -2.08 3.40
CA THR A 107 -37.81 -3.34 3.89
C THR A 107 -38.48 -4.52 3.17
N THR A 108 -37.69 -5.44 2.64
CA THR A 108 -38.10 -6.61 1.85
C THR A 108 -38.91 -6.32 0.57
N ALA A 109 -39.06 -5.07 0.15
CA ALA A 109 -39.75 -4.73 -1.10
C ALA A 109 -39.01 -5.30 -2.32
N ILE A 110 -39.76 -5.52 -3.41
CA ILE A 110 -39.27 -6.08 -4.67
C ILE A 110 -39.60 -5.10 -5.80
N PHE A 111 -38.58 -4.49 -6.38
CA PHE A 111 -38.71 -3.69 -7.60
C PHE A 111 -38.28 -4.54 -8.79
N ASN A 112 -39.24 -5.02 -9.59
CA ASN A 112 -38.97 -5.85 -10.77
C ASN A 112 -38.51 -5.03 -11.99
N SER A 113 -38.65 -3.70 -11.92
CA SER A 113 -38.21 -2.77 -12.96
C SER A 113 -37.30 -1.70 -12.37
N GLN A 114 -36.88 -0.75 -13.21
CA GLN A 114 -35.99 0.35 -12.83
C GLN A 114 -36.58 1.19 -11.69
N VAL A 115 -35.72 1.59 -10.76
CA VAL A 115 -36.04 2.62 -9.77
C VAL A 115 -35.21 3.86 -10.01
N ASP A 116 -35.84 5.03 -9.93
CA ASP A 116 -35.20 6.32 -10.06
C ASP A 116 -35.47 7.19 -8.83
N PHE A 117 -34.40 7.66 -8.19
CA PHE A 117 -34.36 8.60 -7.08
C PHE A 117 -33.42 9.78 -7.39
N ASN A 118 -33.25 10.12 -8.67
CA ASN A 118 -32.36 11.20 -9.09
C ASN A 118 -32.73 12.51 -8.40
N LEU A 119 -31.74 13.22 -7.85
CA LEU A 119 -31.90 14.50 -7.14
C LEU A 119 -32.88 14.48 -5.95
N THR A 120 -33.32 13.29 -5.51
CA THR A 120 -34.30 13.17 -4.45
C THR A 120 -33.67 13.34 -3.07
N LYS A 121 -34.36 14.08 -2.21
CA LYS A 121 -33.95 14.39 -0.85
C LYS A 121 -34.77 13.61 0.17
N PHE A 122 -34.08 12.91 1.05
CA PHE A 122 -34.67 12.19 2.17
C PHE A 122 -34.27 12.90 3.47
N GLU A 123 -35.20 13.61 4.10
CA GLU A 123 -34.94 14.39 5.33
C GLU A 123 -34.74 13.49 6.56
N ASN A 124 -35.27 12.26 6.51
CA ASN A 124 -35.26 11.31 7.61
C ASN A 124 -34.72 9.93 7.19
N GLU A 125 -34.82 8.94 8.07
CA GLU A 125 -34.31 7.58 7.85
C GLU A 125 -34.91 6.91 6.60
N VAL A 126 -34.07 6.22 5.81
CA VAL A 126 -34.49 5.43 4.65
C VAL A 126 -34.03 3.98 4.80
N ARG A 127 -34.98 3.04 4.70
CA ARG A 127 -34.70 1.60 4.84
C ARG A 127 -34.97 0.86 3.53
N PHE A 128 -33.90 0.39 2.89
CA PHE A 128 -33.89 -0.59 1.80
C PHE A 128 -33.36 -1.94 2.30
N ILE A 129 -33.75 -2.36 3.50
CA ILE A 129 -33.24 -3.57 4.14
C ILE A 129 -33.81 -4.79 3.43
N GLN A 130 -32.96 -5.70 2.94
CA GLN A 130 -33.36 -6.88 2.16
C GLN A 130 -34.18 -6.58 0.90
N THR A 131 -34.22 -5.32 0.46
CA THR A 131 -34.90 -4.89 -0.77
C THR A 131 -34.23 -5.50 -2.00
N LYS A 132 -35.03 -5.91 -2.99
CA LYS A 132 -34.55 -6.50 -4.23
C LYS A 132 -34.83 -5.53 -5.38
N PHE A 133 -33.78 -4.99 -5.97
CA PHE A 133 -33.82 -4.23 -7.22
C PHE A 133 -33.47 -5.18 -8.36
N LEU A 134 -34.51 -5.76 -8.97
CA LEU A 134 -34.42 -6.88 -9.92
C LEU A 134 -34.45 -6.44 -11.39
N ALA A 135 -34.42 -5.14 -11.67
CA ALA A 135 -34.24 -4.64 -13.02
C ALA A 135 -33.10 -5.38 -13.72
N GLU A 136 -33.34 -5.85 -14.95
CA GLU A 136 -32.40 -6.68 -15.71
C GLU A 136 -31.87 -5.91 -16.91
N TYR A 137 -30.62 -6.13 -17.26
CA TYR A 137 -30.08 -5.64 -18.52
C TYR A 137 -30.89 -6.22 -19.69
N THR A 138 -31.38 -5.36 -20.58
CA THR A 138 -31.90 -5.78 -21.88
C THR A 138 -30.82 -5.50 -22.92
N ASN A 139 -30.79 -6.27 -24.01
CA ASN A 139 -29.76 -6.13 -25.06
C ASN A 139 -29.72 -4.76 -25.77
N GLN A 140 -30.58 -3.81 -25.39
CA GLN A 140 -30.78 -2.54 -26.06
C GLN A 140 -30.46 -1.33 -25.17
N GLU A 141 -30.53 -1.43 -23.84
CA GLU A 141 -30.26 -0.32 -22.93
C GLU A 141 -29.66 -0.79 -21.60
N ILE A 142 -28.65 -0.05 -21.10
CA ILE A 142 -28.17 -0.23 -19.72
C ILE A 142 -29.30 0.22 -18.78
N ILE A 143 -29.94 -0.73 -18.11
CA ILE A 143 -30.85 -0.40 -17.00
C ILE A 143 -30.02 -0.08 -15.76
N GLU A 144 -30.29 1.07 -15.14
CA GLU A 144 -29.60 1.57 -13.95
C GLU A 144 -30.60 1.91 -12.86
N ASN A 145 -30.38 1.38 -11.65
CA ASN A 145 -31.06 1.87 -10.46
C ASN A 145 -30.39 3.20 -10.06
N ASN A 146 -31.13 4.28 -10.23
CA ASN A 146 -30.60 5.63 -10.23
C ASN A 146 -30.81 6.28 -8.86
N PHE A 147 -29.73 6.62 -8.18
CA PHE A 147 -29.68 7.42 -6.95
C PHE A 147 -28.73 8.62 -7.13
N ARG A 148 -28.54 9.06 -8.37
CA ARG A 148 -27.64 10.17 -8.70
C ARG A 148 -28.10 11.44 -7.99
N GLU A 149 -27.15 12.14 -7.40
CA GLU A 149 -27.38 13.39 -6.66
C GLU A 149 -28.41 13.27 -5.51
N ALA A 150 -28.83 12.06 -5.13
CA ALA A 150 -29.74 11.85 -4.03
C ALA A 150 -29.10 12.30 -2.71
N VAL A 151 -29.89 12.95 -1.86
CA VAL A 151 -29.42 13.49 -0.57
C VAL A 151 -30.11 12.76 0.57
N PHE A 152 -29.33 12.01 1.35
CA PHE A 152 -29.79 11.28 2.52
C PHE A 152 -29.38 12.03 3.80
N LYS A 153 -30.29 12.81 4.38
CA LYS A 153 -30.06 13.55 5.62
C LYS A 153 -30.03 12.63 6.84
N GLY A 154 -30.97 11.68 6.87
CA GLY A 154 -31.06 10.65 7.91
C GLY A 154 -30.15 9.44 7.66
N LYS A 155 -30.27 8.44 8.54
CA LYS A 155 -29.59 7.14 8.35
C LYS A 155 -30.17 6.42 7.14
N THR A 156 -29.31 5.85 6.30
CA THR A 156 -29.70 5.09 5.12
C THR A 156 -29.16 3.68 5.18
N SER A 157 -30.02 2.69 4.99
CA SER A 157 -29.65 1.28 5.10
C SER A 157 -30.05 0.47 3.88
N PHE A 158 -29.05 -0.04 3.16
CA PHE A 158 -29.15 -1.04 2.10
C PHE A 158 -28.77 -2.44 2.61
N THR A 159 -28.86 -2.67 3.93
CA THR A 159 -28.45 -3.94 4.54
C THR A 159 -29.13 -5.13 3.86
N ARG A 160 -28.35 -6.07 3.32
CA ARG A 160 -28.80 -7.26 2.58
C ARG A 160 -29.61 -6.95 1.31
N ALA A 161 -29.61 -5.71 0.84
CA ALA A 161 -30.21 -5.35 -0.45
C ALA A 161 -29.49 -6.05 -1.61
N LYS A 162 -30.21 -6.27 -2.71
CA LYS A 162 -29.68 -6.88 -3.93
C LYS A 162 -29.98 -5.97 -5.12
N PHE A 163 -28.94 -5.58 -5.84
CA PHE A 163 -29.03 -4.88 -7.12
C PHE A 163 -28.65 -5.85 -8.24
N LYS A 164 -29.61 -6.26 -9.08
CA LYS A 164 -29.37 -7.18 -10.21
C LYS A 164 -28.71 -6.44 -11.38
N ALA A 165 -29.22 -5.26 -11.73
CA ALA A 165 -28.57 -4.32 -12.64
C ALA A 165 -27.64 -3.34 -11.91
N ARG A 166 -27.01 -2.44 -12.68
CA ARG A 166 -26.14 -1.37 -12.18
C ARG A 166 -26.86 -0.52 -11.14
N ALA A 167 -26.14 -0.09 -10.11
CA ALA A 167 -26.59 0.95 -9.19
C ALA A 167 -25.67 2.17 -9.31
N SER A 168 -26.26 3.36 -9.35
CA SER A 168 -25.54 4.62 -9.48
C SER A 168 -25.90 5.55 -8.34
N PHE A 169 -24.89 5.91 -7.56
CA PHE A 169 -24.88 6.89 -6.48
C PHE A 169 -23.95 8.06 -6.84
N ASN A 170 -23.78 8.36 -8.13
CA ASN A 170 -22.90 9.44 -8.58
C ASN A 170 -23.35 10.77 -7.96
N ILE A 171 -22.43 11.48 -7.32
CA ILE A 171 -22.67 12.76 -6.61
C ILE A 171 -23.68 12.63 -5.44
N ALA A 172 -24.11 11.41 -5.08
CA ALA A 172 -25.02 11.22 -3.95
C ALA A 172 -24.38 11.67 -2.62
N ARG A 173 -25.19 12.23 -1.74
CA ARG A 173 -24.74 12.78 -0.45
C ARG A 173 -25.39 12.05 0.70
N PHE A 174 -24.59 11.34 1.49
CA PHE A 174 -25.00 10.69 2.72
C PHE A 174 -24.58 11.55 3.91
N GLU A 175 -25.48 12.41 4.39
CA GLU A 175 -25.21 13.24 5.57
C GLU A 175 -25.33 12.43 6.86
N GLY A 176 -26.24 11.47 6.91
CA GLY A 176 -26.35 10.46 7.98
C GLY A 176 -25.51 9.21 7.73
N GLU A 177 -25.62 8.24 8.63
CA GLU A 177 -24.93 6.95 8.52
C GLU A 177 -25.41 6.14 7.30
N ALA A 178 -24.47 5.63 6.48
CA ALA A 178 -24.76 4.82 5.30
C ALA A 178 -24.33 3.35 5.49
N ARG A 179 -25.28 2.42 5.41
CA ARG A 179 -25.03 0.98 5.63
C ARG A 179 -25.24 0.17 4.35
N PHE A 180 -24.15 -0.36 3.81
CA PHE A 180 -24.12 -1.35 2.73
C PHE A 180 -23.75 -2.75 3.27
N ILE A 181 -24.29 -3.12 4.42
CA ILE A 181 -23.93 -4.36 5.13
C ILE A 181 -24.55 -5.56 4.40
N GLN A 182 -23.72 -6.51 3.95
CA GLN A 182 -24.17 -7.69 3.17
C GLN A 182 -24.94 -7.33 1.89
N THR A 183 -24.79 -6.11 1.39
CA THR A 183 -25.38 -5.67 0.12
C THR A 183 -24.71 -6.40 -1.04
N LYS A 184 -25.49 -6.80 -2.04
CA LYS A 184 -25.01 -7.52 -3.21
C LYS A 184 -25.25 -6.68 -4.46
N PHE A 185 -24.18 -6.21 -5.07
CA PHE A 185 -24.17 -5.60 -6.40
C PHE A 185 -23.84 -6.70 -7.40
N LEU A 186 -24.88 -7.18 -8.08
CA LEU A 186 -24.85 -8.41 -8.88
C LEU A 186 -24.76 -8.16 -10.38
N ALA A 187 -24.71 -6.90 -10.82
CA ALA A 187 -24.45 -6.55 -12.21
C ALA A 187 -23.21 -7.31 -12.72
N GLU A 188 -23.32 -7.93 -13.88
CA GLU A 188 -22.28 -8.77 -14.47
C GLU A 188 -21.67 -8.08 -15.69
N TYR A 189 -20.40 -8.39 -15.95
CA TYR A 189 -19.70 -7.95 -17.14
C TYR A 189 -20.35 -8.58 -18.38
N THR A 190 -20.91 -7.78 -19.28
CA THR A 190 -21.31 -8.24 -20.60
C THR A 190 -20.20 -7.92 -21.60
N ASN A 191 -20.11 -8.67 -22.69
CA ASN A 191 -19.03 -8.54 -23.69
C ASN A 191 -19.00 -7.18 -24.42
N GLN A 192 -19.95 -6.28 -24.13
CA GLN A 192 -20.16 -5.05 -24.89
C GLN A 192 -19.84 -3.78 -24.09
N GLU A 193 -20.04 -3.75 -22.76
CA GLU A 193 -19.68 -2.59 -21.93
C GLU A 193 -19.31 -2.98 -20.49
N ILE A 194 -18.37 -2.25 -19.90
CA ILE A 194 -17.98 -2.41 -18.49
C ILE A 194 -19.13 -1.88 -17.62
N ILE A 195 -19.95 -2.78 -17.07
CA ILE A 195 -20.96 -2.39 -16.10
C ILE A 195 -20.28 -2.12 -14.75
N GLU A 196 -20.12 -0.84 -14.38
CA GLU A 196 -19.51 -0.39 -13.13
C GLU A 196 -20.55 0.18 -12.17
N ASN A 197 -20.57 -0.27 -10.92
CA ASN A 197 -21.39 0.40 -9.89
C ASN A 197 -20.77 1.75 -9.58
N ASN A 198 -21.55 2.82 -9.72
CA ASN A 198 -21.01 4.17 -9.78
C ASN A 198 -21.19 4.88 -8.43
N PHE A 199 -20.09 5.22 -7.76
CA PHE A 199 -20.03 6.05 -6.56
C PHE A 199 -19.12 7.27 -6.78
N ARG A 200 -18.88 7.63 -8.04
CA ARG A 200 -18.04 8.77 -8.41
C ARG A 200 -18.57 10.04 -7.76
N GLU A 201 -17.69 10.81 -7.14
CA GLU A 201 -18.01 12.08 -6.46
C GLU A 201 -19.05 11.97 -5.33
N ALA A 202 -19.39 10.76 -4.89
CA ALA A 202 -20.27 10.55 -3.74
C ALA A 202 -19.62 11.10 -2.45
N VAL A 203 -20.43 11.70 -1.59
CA VAL A 203 -19.97 12.30 -0.33
C VAL A 203 -20.63 11.59 0.85
N PHE A 204 -19.81 10.99 1.70
CA PHE A 204 -20.22 10.33 2.93
C PHE A 204 -19.78 11.15 4.15
N LYS A 205 -20.67 12.02 4.65
CA LYS A 205 -20.42 12.78 5.88
C LYS A 205 -20.57 11.93 7.12
N GLY A 206 -21.57 11.06 7.14
CA GLY A 206 -21.77 10.08 8.20
C GLY A 206 -20.85 8.87 8.07
N LYS A 207 -20.85 8.02 9.12
CA LYS A 207 -20.13 6.73 9.09
C LYS A 207 -20.66 5.87 7.95
N THR A 208 -19.77 5.20 7.24
CA THR A 208 -20.11 4.34 6.09
C THR A 208 -19.55 2.95 6.27
N SER A 209 -20.37 1.92 6.04
CA SER A 209 -19.98 0.53 6.23
C SER A 209 -20.33 -0.33 5.02
N PHE A 210 -19.32 -0.97 4.44
CA PHE A 210 -19.42 -1.99 3.39
C PHE A 210 -19.23 -3.41 3.95
N THR A 211 -19.59 -3.63 5.22
CA THR A 211 -19.34 -4.92 5.89
C THR A 211 -19.98 -6.08 5.15
N ARG A 212 -19.18 -7.04 4.66
CA ARG A 212 -19.59 -8.20 3.85
C ARG A 212 -20.34 -7.82 2.57
N ALA A 213 -20.15 -6.60 2.05
CA ALA A 213 -20.65 -6.23 0.73
C ALA A 213 -19.97 -7.07 -0.35
N LYS A 214 -20.71 -7.39 -1.42
CA LYS A 214 -20.22 -8.16 -2.57
C LYS A 214 -20.45 -7.40 -3.86
N PHE A 215 -19.38 -7.17 -4.61
CA PHE A 215 -19.36 -6.55 -5.92
C PHE A 215 -18.99 -7.61 -6.98
N LYS A 216 -19.96 -7.99 -7.83
CA LYS A 216 -19.72 -8.92 -8.95
C LYS A 216 -19.07 -8.26 -10.16
N ALA A 217 -19.17 -6.94 -10.27
CA ALA A 217 -18.46 -6.13 -11.24
C ALA A 217 -17.69 -5.01 -10.53
N LYS A 218 -16.91 -4.25 -11.29
CA LYS A 218 -16.11 -3.14 -10.75
C LYS A 218 -17.00 -2.09 -10.05
N ILE A 219 -16.39 -1.37 -9.13
CA ILE A 219 -16.98 -0.22 -8.44
C ILE A 219 -16.09 0.99 -8.68
N ASP A 220 -16.70 2.12 -9.05
CA ASP A 220 -16.01 3.38 -9.27
C ASP A 220 -16.24 4.33 -8.09
N PHE A 221 -15.19 4.61 -7.32
CA PHE A 221 -15.18 5.62 -6.25
C PHE A 221 -14.44 6.90 -6.66
N ASN A 222 -14.19 7.15 -7.94
CA ASN A 222 -13.35 8.26 -8.37
C ASN A 222 -13.83 9.60 -7.77
N VAL A 223 -12.92 10.34 -7.13
CA VAL A 223 -13.19 11.64 -6.47
C VAL A 223 -14.25 11.56 -5.35
N ALA A 224 -14.56 10.37 -4.82
CA ALA A 224 -15.44 10.23 -3.67
C ALA A 224 -14.80 10.82 -2.40
N ARG A 225 -15.64 11.29 -1.46
CA ARG A 225 -15.19 11.84 -0.18
C ARG A 225 -15.85 11.11 0.99
N PHE A 226 -15.04 10.52 1.86
CA PHE A 226 -15.46 9.92 3.10
C PHE A 226 -15.04 10.82 4.27
N GLU A 227 -15.87 11.81 4.59
CA GLU A 227 -15.63 12.72 5.72
C GLU A 227 -15.90 12.03 7.07
N GLY A 228 -16.82 11.08 7.09
CA GLY A 228 -17.02 10.15 8.20
C GLY A 228 -16.09 8.94 8.16
N GLU A 229 -16.17 8.08 9.19
CA GLU A 229 -15.41 6.82 9.21
C GLU A 229 -15.93 5.83 8.15
N ALA A 230 -15.05 5.35 7.28
CA ALA A 230 -15.33 4.33 6.28
C ALA A 230 -14.80 2.95 6.72
N ARG A 231 -15.65 1.93 6.69
CA ARG A 231 -15.28 0.54 7.03
C ARG A 231 -15.53 -0.42 5.88
N PHE A 232 -14.47 -1.08 5.44
CA PHE A 232 -14.48 -2.19 4.48
C PHE A 232 -14.14 -3.49 5.21
N THR A 233 -15.13 -4.08 5.88
CA THR A 233 -14.94 -5.34 6.62
C THR A 233 -15.40 -6.52 5.78
N ASN A 234 -14.52 -7.48 5.47
CA ASN A 234 -14.84 -8.65 4.64
C ASN A 234 -15.54 -8.29 3.31
N THR A 235 -15.14 -7.17 2.71
CA THR A 235 -15.71 -6.73 1.43
C THR A 235 -15.14 -7.58 0.31
N SER A 236 -16.00 -8.09 -0.57
CA SER A 236 -15.61 -8.87 -1.74
C SER A 236 -15.69 -7.99 -2.97
N PHE A 237 -14.53 -7.60 -3.50
CA PHE A 237 -14.41 -6.82 -4.74
C PHE A 237 -14.30 -7.72 -5.96
N PHE A 238 -14.65 -7.19 -7.12
CA PHE A 238 -14.52 -7.91 -8.39
C PHE A 238 -13.06 -8.30 -8.65
N LYS A 239 -12.82 -9.58 -8.93
CA LYS A 239 -11.47 -10.17 -9.06
C LYS A 239 -10.55 -9.88 -7.87
N ASN A 240 -11.13 -9.64 -6.68
CA ASN A 240 -10.43 -9.22 -5.47
C ASN A 240 -9.62 -7.92 -5.61
N THR A 241 -9.91 -7.09 -6.60
CA THR A 241 -9.19 -5.84 -6.88
C THR A 241 -10.04 -4.63 -6.60
N ILE A 242 -9.47 -3.62 -5.93
CA ILE A 242 -10.08 -2.31 -5.77
C ILE A 242 -9.08 -1.21 -6.13
N LYS A 243 -9.56 -0.23 -6.91
CA LYS A 243 -8.84 1.01 -7.20
C LYS A 243 -9.60 2.18 -6.59
N PHE A 244 -8.92 2.94 -5.75
CA PHE A 244 -9.35 4.26 -5.31
C PHE A 244 -8.54 5.30 -6.09
N SER A 245 -9.22 6.27 -6.71
CA SER A 245 -8.58 7.33 -7.50
C SER A 245 -9.16 8.68 -7.10
N GLY A 246 -8.33 9.66 -6.74
CA GLY A 246 -8.81 10.99 -6.35
C GLY A 246 -9.61 11.01 -5.03
N VAL A 247 -9.61 9.91 -4.27
CA VAL A 247 -10.46 9.74 -3.08
C VAL A 247 -9.88 10.46 -1.89
N GLU A 248 -10.75 11.06 -1.10
CA GLU A 248 -10.38 11.60 0.21
C GLU A 248 -11.02 10.75 1.32
N PHE A 249 -10.19 10.26 2.24
CA PHE A 249 -10.64 9.56 3.44
C PHE A 249 -10.30 10.38 4.68
N ASN A 250 -11.26 10.57 5.57
CA ASN A 250 -10.98 11.00 6.93
C ASN A 250 -10.39 9.84 7.73
N ASN A 251 -11.23 8.92 8.22
CA ASN A 251 -10.79 7.68 8.85
C ASN A 251 -11.22 6.49 7.98
N VAL A 252 -10.33 5.53 7.74
CA VAL A 252 -10.65 4.33 6.95
C VAL A 252 -10.08 3.06 7.58
N LYS A 253 -10.89 1.99 7.58
CA LYS A 253 -10.49 0.66 8.02
C LYS A 253 -10.77 -0.39 6.97
N PHE A 254 -9.75 -1.16 6.60
CA PHE A 254 -9.84 -2.35 5.77
C PHE A 254 -9.63 -3.56 6.69
N ILE A 255 -10.66 -4.39 6.87
CA ILE A 255 -10.66 -5.46 7.89
C ILE A 255 -11.02 -6.79 7.23
N SER A 256 -10.28 -7.85 7.53
CA SER A 256 -10.68 -9.23 7.20
C SER A 256 -10.83 -10.07 8.49
N SER A 257 -12.01 -10.61 8.75
CA SER A 257 -12.31 -11.34 9.99
C SER A 257 -11.84 -12.79 9.99
N LYS A 258 -11.32 -13.30 8.86
CA LYS A 258 -10.73 -14.64 8.84
C LYS A 258 -9.31 -14.52 9.38
N LYS A 259 -9.14 -14.76 10.69
CA LYS A 259 -7.82 -15.13 11.21
C LYS A 259 -7.32 -16.31 10.38
N ARG A 260 -6.06 -16.25 9.95
CA ARG A 260 -5.39 -17.31 9.21
C ARG A 260 -5.47 -18.60 10.03
N ASN A 261 -6.37 -19.50 9.67
CA ASN A 261 -6.27 -20.89 10.14
C ASN A 261 -5.07 -21.48 9.40
N THR A 262 -4.00 -21.76 10.15
CA THR A 262 -2.73 -22.29 9.64
C THR A 262 -2.85 -23.63 8.91
N THR A 263 -4.03 -24.25 8.92
CA THR A 263 -4.32 -25.54 8.30
C THR A 263 -4.98 -25.45 6.91
N ASN A 264 -5.52 -24.29 6.51
CA ASN A 264 -6.16 -24.11 5.20
C ASN A 264 -5.69 -22.81 4.53
N THR A 265 -4.59 -22.91 3.78
CA THR A 265 -3.99 -21.83 2.99
C THR A 265 -4.88 -21.27 1.87
N ASN A 266 -6.01 -21.92 1.57
CA ASN A 266 -6.88 -21.60 0.43
C ASN A 266 -8.08 -20.70 0.75
N ASP A 267 -8.30 -20.32 2.02
CA ASP A 267 -9.60 -19.75 2.43
C ASP A 267 -9.57 -18.25 2.82
N THR A 268 -8.40 -17.60 2.74
CA THR A 268 -8.25 -16.14 2.85
C THR A 268 -8.16 -15.54 1.46
N THR A 269 -9.20 -14.81 1.03
CA THR A 269 -9.20 -14.12 -0.26
C THR A 269 -8.14 -13.02 -0.25
N LYS A 270 -7.04 -13.24 -0.97
CA LYS A 270 -6.01 -12.23 -1.18
C LYS A 270 -6.62 -11.06 -1.96
N GLN A 271 -6.35 -9.84 -1.52
CA GLN A 271 -6.88 -8.64 -2.16
C GLN A 271 -5.78 -7.79 -2.78
N ILE A 272 -6.14 -7.07 -3.85
CA ILE A 272 -5.26 -6.15 -4.55
C ILE A 272 -5.79 -4.73 -4.33
N TYR A 273 -4.95 -3.86 -3.79
CA TYR A 273 -5.26 -2.48 -3.47
C TYR A 273 -4.42 -1.52 -4.30
N HIS A 274 -5.11 -0.66 -5.04
CA HIS A 274 -4.50 0.46 -5.75
C HIS A 274 -5.06 1.78 -5.22
N PHE A 275 -4.17 2.63 -4.70
CA PHE A 275 -4.46 3.96 -4.19
C PHE A 275 -3.75 4.98 -5.08
N GLN A 276 -4.51 5.82 -5.79
CA GLN A 276 -3.97 6.79 -6.74
C GLN A 276 -4.52 8.20 -6.48
N ASP A 277 -3.66 9.20 -6.31
CA ASP A 277 -4.06 10.60 -6.12
C ASP A 277 -4.96 10.75 -4.87
N ILE A 278 -4.54 10.18 -3.74
CA ILE A 278 -5.36 10.07 -2.52
C ILE A 278 -4.82 10.88 -1.37
N THR A 279 -5.72 11.45 -0.59
CA THR A 279 -5.41 12.03 0.72
C THR A 279 -6.10 11.23 1.83
N PHE A 280 -5.29 10.66 2.72
CA PHE A 280 -5.75 10.13 4.00
C PHE A 280 -5.58 11.21 5.07
N LYS A 281 -6.67 11.88 5.46
CA LYS A 281 -6.65 13.00 6.42
C LYS A 281 -6.40 12.54 7.86
N SER A 282 -6.86 11.36 8.22
CA SER A 282 -6.71 10.77 9.56
C SER A 282 -6.28 9.29 9.45
N ILE A 283 -6.67 8.43 10.40
CA ILE A 283 -6.09 7.09 10.58
C ILE A 283 -6.49 6.15 9.45
N VAL A 284 -5.50 5.42 8.93
CA VAL A 284 -5.66 4.30 8.01
C VAL A 284 -5.32 3.01 8.75
N ASN A 285 -6.24 2.06 8.83
CA ASN A 285 -5.99 0.75 9.46
C ASN A 285 -6.23 -0.39 8.45
N PHE A 286 -5.21 -1.23 8.26
CA PHE A 286 -5.28 -2.54 7.63
C PHE A 286 -5.25 -3.63 8.72
N GLU A 287 -6.40 -4.23 9.01
CA GLU A 287 -6.58 -5.14 10.16
C GLU A 287 -6.88 -6.57 9.70
N ASN A 288 -6.07 -7.54 10.14
CA ASN A 288 -6.23 -8.97 9.88
C ASN A 288 -6.39 -9.29 8.37
N ILE A 289 -5.74 -8.51 7.50
CA ILE A 289 -5.93 -8.54 6.05
C ILE A 289 -4.74 -9.17 5.31
N HIS A 290 -5.03 -9.92 4.24
CA HIS A 290 -4.04 -10.52 3.35
C HIS A 290 -4.06 -9.77 2.01
N ILE A 291 -2.96 -9.12 1.68
CA ILE A 291 -2.85 -8.27 0.49
C ILE A 291 -1.83 -8.90 -0.47
N GLU A 292 -2.28 -9.20 -1.69
CA GLU A 292 -1.42 -9.73 -2.75
C GLU A 292 -0.54 -8.62 -3.31
N TYR A 293 -1.15 -7.49 -3.66
CA TYR A 293 -0.46 -6.32 -4.21
C TYR A 293 -1.01 -5.05 -3.57
N LEU A 294 -0.09 -4.20 -3.11
CA LEU A 294 -0.39 -2.91 -2.49
C LEU A 294 0.37 -1.81 -3.24
N ASN A 295 -0.36 -0.88 -3.85
CA ASN A 295 0.23 0.22 -4.61
C ASN A 295 -0.32 1.56 -4.13
N PHE A 296 0.58 2.48 -3.79
CA PHE A 296 0.30 3.87 -3.48
C PHE A 296 1.01 4.77 -4.48
N LYS A 297 0.26 5.52 -5.28
CA LYS A 297 0.76 6.51 -6.24
C LYS A 297 0.16 7.89 -5.95
N ASN A 298 1.00 8.90 -5.74
CA ASN A 298 0.57 10.26 -5.37
C ASN A 298 -0.32 10.26 -4.11
N VAL A 299 0.16 9.65 -3.03
CA VAL A 299 -0.62 9.47 -1.80
C VAL A 299 -0.07 10.31 -0.66
N ILE A 300 -0.96 11.05 0.01
CA ILE A 300 -0.63 11.86 1.18
C ILE A 300 -1.24 11.18 2.42
N PHE A 301 -0.38 10.72 3.32
CA PHE A 301 -0.76 10.25 4.65
C PHE A 301 -0.57 11.39 5.66
N ASN A 302 -1.66 12.04 6.07
CA ASN A 302 -1.61 13.15 7.04
C ASN A 302 -1.53 12.66 8.49
N ASN A 303 -1.86 11.39 8.75
CA ASN A 303 -1.90 10.83 10.09
C ASN A 303 -1.41 9.37 10.12
N ILE A 304 -1.61 8.70 11.24
CA ILE A 304 -1.09 7.35 11.52
C ILE A 304 -1.64 6.32 10.52
N VAL A 305 -0.75 5.49 9.99
CA VAL A 305 -1.08 4.29 9.22
C VAL A 305 -0.72 3.06 10.06
N VAL A 306 -1.64 2.12 10.18
CA VAL A 306 -1.49 0.92 11.01
C VAL A 306 -1.76 -0.34 10.19
N PHE A 307 -0.89 -1.34 10.34
CA PHE A 307 -1.08 -2.69 9.83
C PHE A 307 -1.21 -3.67 11.02
N ASP A 308 -2.44 -3.85 11.50
CA ASP A 308 -2.75 -4.72 12.66
C ASP A 308 -2.94 -6.17 12.19
N ASN A 309 -1.91 -7.01 12.25
CA ASN A 309 -1.91 -8.38 11.66
C ASN A 309 -2.20 -8.38 10.14
N GLY A 310 -1.76 -7.36 9.42
CA GLY A 310 -1.79 -7.34 7.96
C GLY A 310 -0.60 -8.11 7.37
N THR A 311 -0.82 -8.98 6.38
CA THR A 311 0.28 -9.63 5.66
C THR A 311 0.32 -9.19 4.21
N LEU A 312 1.52 -8.94 3.69
CA LEU A 312 1.76 -8.59 2.30
C LEU A 312 2.51 -9.74 1.61
N ASP A 313 1.97 -10.24 0.49
CA ASP A 313 2.66 -11.28 -0.30
C ASP A 313 3.79 -10.70 -1.15
N ASN A 314 3.64 -9.44 -1.59
CA ASN A 314 4.63 -8.70 -2.37
C ASN A 314 4.96 -7.38 -1.67
N LYS A 315 6.18 -6.87 -1.89
CA LYS A 315 6.60 -5.57 -1.36
C LYS A 315 5.67 -4.46 -1.90
N PRO A 316 5.19 -3.55 -1.03
CA PRO A 316 4.29 -2.47 -1.44
C PRO A 316 5.02 -1.45 -2.33
N LYS A 317 4.35 -0.97 -3.38
CA LYS A 317 4.88 0.09 -4.25
C LYS A 317 4.45 1.46 -3.73
N PHE A 318 5.42 2.36 -3.59
CA PHE A 318 5.19 3.76 -3.20
C PHE A 318 5.79 4.68 -4.25
N ILE A 319 4.95 5.47 -4.90
CA ILE A 319 5.34 6.45 -5.93
C ILE A 319 4.83 7.80 -5.46
N ASN A 320 5.74 8.76 -5.26
CA ASN A 320 5.39 10.12 -4.82
C ASN A 320 4.46 10.15 -3.59
N CYS A 321 4.87 9.46 -2.51
CA CYS A 321 4.11 9.42 -1.25
C CYS A 321 4.67 10.40 -0.22
N THR A 322 3.82 10.83 0.71
CA THR A 322 4.18 11.68 1.86
C THR A 322 3.67 11.06 3.17
N PHE A 323 4.52 11.00 4.20
CA PHE A 323 4.24 10.39 5.49
C PHE A 323 4.39 11.43 6.61
N SER A 324 3.28 12.06 7.00
CA SER A 324 3.31 13.19 7.95
C SER A 324 3.33 12.76 9.41
N ASN A 325 2.94 11.52 9.70
CA ASN A 325 2.92 10.91 11.03
C ASN A 325 3.32 9.43 10.93
N GLN A 326 3.20 8.69 12.03
CA GLN A 326 3.71 7.34 12.18
C GLN A 326 3.18 6.37 11.12
N PHE A 327 4.08 5.72 10.39
CA PHE A 327 3.74 4.73 9.37
C PHE A 327 4.11 3.30 9.83
N ASN A 328 3.18 2.60 10.47
CA ASN A 328 3.42 1.33 11.16
C ASN A 328 3.28 0.12 10.24
N ILE A 329 4.15 0.05 9.22
CA ILE A 329 4.42 -1.18 8.47
C ILE A 329 5.61 -1.91 9.11
N GLU A 330 5.57 -3.24 9.16
CA GLU A 330 6.73 -4.05 9.55
C GLU A 330 7.88 -3.81 8.56
N HIS A 331 9.09 -3.68 9.09
CA HIS A 331 10.26 -3.28 8.30
C HIS A 331 10.62 -4.30 7.22
N ASP A 332 10.49 -5.60 7.49
CA ASP A 332 10.74 -6.69 6.54
C ASP A 332 9.98 -6.55 5.22
N TYR A 333 8.77 -5.95 5.24
CA TYR A 333 7.98 -5.72 4.03
C TYR A 333 8.54 -4.63 3.11
N ILE A 334 9.34 -3.72 3.65
CA ILE A 334 9.92 -2.57 2.90
C ILE A 334 11.45 -2.63 2.83
N GLN A 335 12.07 -3.64 3.43
CA GLN A 335 13.50 -3.89 3.39
C GLN A 335 13.92 -4.40 2.01
N TYR A 336 14.96 -3.84 1.42
CA TYR A 336 15.61 -4.38 0.23
C TYR A 336 17.09 -4.65 0.51
N ASN A 337 17.59 -5.79 0.02
CA ASN A 337 19.03 -5.97 -0.13
C ASN A 337 19.52 -5.35 -1.46
N HIS A 338 20.83 -5.22 -1.64
CA HIS A 338 21.38 -4.58 -2.85
C HIS A 338 21.03 -5.35 -4.13
N GLU A 339 21.04 -6.68 -4.12
CA GLU A 339 20.75 -7.52 -5.29
C GLU A 339 19.27 -7.39 -5.69
N GLU A 340 18.36 -7.43 -4.73
CA GLU A 340 16.93 -7.17 -4.93
C GLU A 340 16.66 -5.78 -5.52
N LEU A 341 17.38 -4.75 -5.03
CA LEU A 341 17.30 -3.39 -5.56
C LEU A 341 17.78 -3.32 -7.02
N GLU A 342 18.91 -3.96 -7.32
CA GLU A 342 19.49 -4.03 -8.66
C GLU A 342 18.53 -4.72 -9.64
N GLU A 343 17.93 -5.85 -9.24
CA GLU A 343 16.91 -6.55 -10.05
C GLU A 343 15.63 -5.73 -10.28
N GLU A 344 15.11 -5.04 -9.26
CA GLU A 344 13.89 -4.22 -9.42
C GLU A 344 14.14 -3.08 -10.41
N ILE A 345 15.34 -2.50 -10.34
CA ILE A 345 15.81 -1.42 -11.20
C ILE A 345 15.96 -1.85 -12.66
N GLU A 346 16.59 -3.01 -12.91
CA GLU A 346 16.77 -3.54 -14.27
C GLU A 346 15.42 -3.78 -14.97
N LYS A 347 14.39 -4.15 -14.21
CA LYS A 347 13.05 -4.42 -14.75
C LYS A 347 12.28 -3.15 -15.14
N ASN A 348 12.50 -2.03 -14.46
CA ASN A 348 11.53 -0.92 -14.43
C ASN A 348 12.05 0.47 -14.88
N HIS A 349 13.25 0.56 -15.46
CA HIS A 349 13.85 1.79 -16.05
C HIS A 349 14.34 2.87 -15.06
N TYR A 350 15.14 3.82 -15.58
CA TYR A 350 15.88 4.85 -14.83
C TYR A 350 15.05 5.77 -13.91
N ASP A 351 13.78 6.02 -14.23
CA ASP A 351 12.93 6.92 -13.44
C ASP A 351 12.54 6.32 -12.07
N GLU A 352 12.63 4.99 -11.87
CA GLU A 352 12.30 4.35 -10.60
C GLU A 352 13.41 4.53 -9.54
N PHE A 353 14.66 4.81 -9.94
CA PHE A 353 15.78 5.07 -9.02
C PHE A 353 15.52 6.29 -8.12
N LEU A 354 15.01 7.37 -8.71
CA LEU A 354 14.74 8.60 -7.99
C LEU A 354 13.60 8.40 -6.98
N ASN A 355 12.62 7.57 -7.34
CA ASN A 355 11.48 7.25 -6.49
C ASN A 355 11.88 6.41 -5.27
N LEU A 356 12.70 5.36 -5.45
CA LEU A 356 13.15 4.49 -4.34
C LEU A 356 14.06 5.23 -3.37
N ARG A 357 15.04 6.00 -3.87
CA ARG A 357 15.92 6.79 -3.00
C ARG A 357 15.13 7.84 -2.19
N ASP A 358 14.19 8.54 -2.83
CA ASP A 358 13.32 9.50 -2.14
C ASP A 358 12.41 8.81 -1.11
N LEU A 359 11.88 7.63 -1.44
CA LEU A 359 11.09 6.81 -0.53
C LEU A 359 11.89 6.45 0.74
N PHE A 360 13.09 5.88 0.58
CA PHE A 360 13.94 5.51 1.72
C PHE A 360 14.29 6.73 2.57
N ARG A 361 14.61 7.87 1.95
CA ARG A 361 14.86 9.12 2.65
C ARG A 361 13.66 9.58 3.49
N LYS A 362 12.45 9.52 2.93
CA LYS A 362 11.20 9.89 3.61
C LYS A 362 10.86 8.94 4.74
N LEU A 363 10.90 7.62 4.51
CA LEU A 363 10.65 6.60 5.53
C LEU A 363 11.68 6.64 6.65
N LYS A 364 12.97 6.85 6.33
CA LYS A 364 14.03 7.05 7.32
C LYS A 364 13.72 8.25 8.21
N SER A 365 13.36 9.39 7.62
CA SER A 365 13.02 10.59 8.38
C SER A 365 11.80 10.37 9.28
N ASN A 366 10.80 9.63 8.79
CA ASN A 366 9.64 9.19 9.57
C ASN A 366 10.06 8.31 10.77
N ARG A 367 10.91 7.29 10.55
CA ARG A 367 11.39 6.39 11.61
C ARG A 367 12.20 7.11 12.68
N ILE A 368 13.07 8.06 12.30
CA ILE A 368 13.81 8.92 13.23
C ILE A 368 12.85 9.77 14.08
N ALA A 369 11.86 10.40 13.45
CA ALA A 369 10.88 11.24 14.14
C ALA A 369 10.05 10.47 15.17
N HIS A 370 9.91 9.15 15.00
CA HIS A 370 9.17 8.27 15.90
C HIS A 370 10.06 7.29 16.68
N HIS A 371 11.32 7.65 16.94
CA HIS A 371 12.27 6.91 17.80
C HIS A 371 12.55 5.46 17.41
N ASN A 372 12.35 5.10 16.14
CA ASN A 372 12.73 3.79 15.61
C ASN A 372 14.08 3.89 14.87
N LEU A 373 15.16 3.87 15.67
CA LEU A 373 16.52 4.12 15.18
C LEU A 373 17.12 2.93 14.40
N ILE A 374 16.67 1.71 14.67
CA ILE A 374 17.17 0.49 14.02
C ILE A 374 16.72 0.49 12.55
N ASP A 375 15.41 0.57 12.32
CA ASP A 375 14.83 0.65 10.97
C ASP A 375 15.37 1.88 10.21
N ALA A 376 15.54 3.02 10.90
CA ALA A 376 16.11 4.23 10.29
C ALA A 376 17.56 4.03 9.82
N SER A 377 18.37 3.29 10.58
CA SER A 377 19.74 2.95 10.19
C SER A 377 19.75 2.08 8.94
N GLU A 378 18.83 1.13 8.86
CA GLU A 378 18.74 0.22 7.72
C GLU A 378 18.21 0.89 6.45
N LEU A 379 17.17 1.73 6.58
CA LEU A 379 16.67 2.55 5.47
C LEU A 379 17.74 3.53 4.95
N ARG A 380 18.65 3.98 5.81
CA ARG A 380 19.81 4.77 5.39
C ARG A 380 20.79 3.95 4.55
N ALA A 381 21.01 2.68 4.86
CA ALA A 381 21.84 1.82 4.02
C ALA A 381 21.19 1.59 2.66
N GLN A 382 19.88 1.34 2.63
CA GLN A 382 19.10 1.19 1.39
C GLN A 382 19.07 2.47 0.54
N GLU A 383 18.99 3.65 1.16
CA GLU A 383 19.17 4.95 0.49
C GLU A 383 20.55 5.06 -0.19
N LEU A 384 21.60 4.54 0.44
CA LEU A 384 22.96 4.54 -0.09
C LEU A 384 23.14 3.50 -1.21
N TYR A 385 22.52 2.31 -1.11
CA TYR A 385 22.47 1.34 -2.22
C TYR A 385 21.79 1.96 -3.45
N ALA A 386 20.64 2.61 -3.25
CA ALA A 386 19.94 3.28 -4.34
C ALA A 386 20.79 4.39 -4.98
N ARG A 387 21.55 5.15 -4.18
CA ARG A 387 22.49 6.17 -4.68
C ARG A 387 23.67 5.56 -5.45
N GLU A 388 24.22 4.45 -4.99
CA GLU A 388 25.30 3.74 -5.69
C GLU A 388 24.83 3.24 -7.06
N LEU A 389 23.65 2.63 -7.12
CA LEU A 389 23.05 2.13 -8.36
C LEU A 389 22.68 3.27 -9.32
N GLU A 390 22.12 4.36 -8.82
CA GLU A 390 21.84 5.58 -9.59
C GLU A 390 23.11 6.15 -10.23
N LEU A 391 24.19 6.25 -9.46
CA LEU A 391 25.48 6.70 -9.98
C LEU A 391 26.06 5.71 -10.99
N THR A 392 25.83 4.41 -10.82
CA THR A 392 26.29 3.39 -11.77
C THR A 392 25.66 3.57 -13.15
N HIS A 393 24.34 3.82 -13.20
CA HIS A 393 23.54 3.96 -14.42
C HIS A 393 23.47 5.40 -14.99
N LYS A 394 24.06 6.39 -14.30
CA LYS A 394 24.09 7.77 -14.77
C LYS A 394 24.97 7.90 -16.02
N GLU A 395 24.41 8.42 -17.12
CA GLU A 395 25.12 8.59 -18.40
C GLU A 395 26.29 9.59 -18.31
N ASN A 396 26.05 10.78 -17.77
CA ASN A 396 27.04 11.86 -17.68
C ASN A 396 27.53 12.04 -16.24
N LYS A 397 28.70 11.47 -15.92
CA LYS A 397 29.34 11.55 -14.59
C LYS A 397 30.42 12.61 -14.57
N ASN A 398 30.37 13.52 -13.59
CA ASN A 398 31.50 14.41 -13.31
C ASN A 398 32.52 13.72 -12.37
N LEU A 399 33.69 14.33 -12.15
CA LEU A 399 34.72 13.76 -11.28
C LEU A 399 34.20 13.46 -9.86
N LYS A 400 33.33 14.32 -9.32
CA LYS A 400 32.72 14.14 -8.01
C LYS A 400 31.81 12.90 -7.97
N ASP A 401 31.01 12.68 -9.01
CA ASP A 401 30.14 11.51 -9.14
C ASP A 401 30.96 10.21 -9.21
N ILE A 402 32.08 10.22 -9.93
CA ILE A 402 33.00 9.07 -10.03
C ILE A 402 33.60 8.75 -8.66
N ILE A 403 34.11 9.77 -7.95
CA ILE A 403 34.66 9.60 -6.61
C ILE A 403 33.60 9.09 -5.63
N GLU A 404 32.39 9.66 -5.67
CA GLU A 404 31.27 9.25 -4.82
C GLU A 404 30.86 7.80 -5.10
N GLN A 405 30.76 7.39 -6.37
CA GLN A 405 30.42 6.02 -6.75
C GLN A 405 31.43 5.01 -6.19
N TRP A 406 32.73 5.27 -6.36
CA TRP A 406 33.78 4.41 -5.81
C TRP A 406 33.74 4.38 -4.28
N GLN A 407 33.52 5.53 -3.64
CA GLN A 407 33.40 5.61 -2.19
C GLN A 407 32.22 4.77 -1.67
N LEU A 408 31.06 4.85 -2.31
CA LEU A 408 29.89 4.05 -1.96
C LEU A 408 30.16 2.56 -2.17
N PHE A 409 30.72 2.18 -3.32
CA PHE A 409 31.12 0.80 -3.61
C PHE A 409 32.03 0.21 -2.53
N PHE A 410 33.08 0.95 -2.14
CA PHE A 410 33.98 0.52 -1.07
C PHE A 410 33.23 0.39 0.26
N TYR A 411 32.37 1.34 0.62
CA TYR A 411 31.61 1.27 1.88
C TYR A 411 30.62 0.11 1.90
N ARG A 412 29.97 -0.21 0.80
CA ARG A 412 29.10 -1.40 0.70
C ARG A 412 29.91 -2.67 0.96
N LYS A 413 31.02 -2.87 0.24
CA LYS A 413 31.84 -4.10 0.38
C LYS A 413 32.53 -4.23 1.74
N LEU A 414 32.99 -3.11 2.31
CA LEU A 414 33.77 -3.12 3.55
C LEU A 414 32.91 -3.15 4.82
N CYS A 415 31.72 -2.56 4.82
CA CYS A 415 30.94 -2.37 6.06
C CYS A 415 29.42 -2.24 5.85
N ASP A 416 28.92 -2.62 4.68
CA ASP A 416 27.50 -2.54 4.34
C ASP A 416 26.92 -1.13 4.59
N HIS A 417 27.63 -0.10 4.12
CA HIS A 417 27.30 1.31 4.36
C HIS A 417 27.15 1.74 5.83
N HIS A 418 28.00 1.18 6.70
CA HIS A 418 28.08 1.48 8.12
C HIS A 418 26.97 0.86 8.98
N THR A 419 26.38 -0.25 8.54
CA THR A 419 25.48 -1.07 9.37
C THR A 419 26.25 -2.22 10.02
N ASP A 420 27.24 -2.81 9.32
CA ASP A 420 27.97 -3.99 9.79
C ASP A 420 29.40 -3.65 10.25
N LEU A 421 29.54 -3.49 11.57
CA LEU A 421 30.84 -3.28 12.23
C LEU A 421 31.74 -4.52 12.14
N VAL A 422 31.15 -5.71 12.17
CA VAL A 422 31.88 -6.99 12.15
C VAL A 422 32.50 -7.20 10.78
N LEU A 423 31.77 -6.88 9.70
CA LEU A 423 32.30 -6.90 8.34
C LEU A 423 33.49 -5.94 8.19
N ASN A 424 33.41 -4.74 8.75
CA ASN A 424 34.52 -3.79 8.73
C ASN A 424 35.76 -4.35 9.45
N ALA A 425 35.59 -4.86 10.67
CA ALA A 425 36.68 -5.45 11.44
C ALA A 425 37.31 -6.66 10.72
N LYS A 426 36.50 -7.50 10.07
CA LYS A 426 36.97 -8.63 9.26
C LYS A 426 37.86 -8.16 8.11
N TRP A 427 37.46 -7.10 7.39
CA TRP A 427 38.25 -6.54 6.30
C TRP A 427 39.54 -5.90 6.80
N LEU A 428 39.50 -5.15 7.91
CA LEU A 428 40.69 -4.58 8.52
C LEU A 428 41.73 -5.66 8.84
N ALA A 429 41.30 -6.72 9.54
CA ALA A 429 42.18 -7.85 9.87
C ALA A 429 42.75 -8.52 8.60
N THR A 430 41.89 -8.78 7.61
CA THR A 430 42.32 -9.41 6.35
C THR A 430 43.35 -8.55 5.61
N THR A 431 43.13 -7.23 5.51
CA THR A 431 44.06 -6.30 4.86
C THR A 431 45.42 -6.27 5.55
N ILE A 432 45.45 -6.24 6.90
CA ILE A 432 46.70 -6.31 7.67
C ILE A 432 47.43 -7.62 7.36
N THR A 433 46.73 -8.74 7.38
CA THR A 433 47.33 -10.07 7.13
C THR A 433 47.89 -10.19 5.71
N VAL A 434 47.15 -9.75 4.69
CA VAL A 434 47.63 -9.75 3.29
C VAL A 434 48.90 -8.91 3.15
N PHE A 435 48.92 -7.70 3.75
CA PHE A 435 50.09 -6.84 3.77
C PHE A 435 51.30 -7.55 4.43
N LEU A 436 51.11 -8.14 5.61
CA LEU A 436 52.19 -8.81 6.34
C LEU A 436 52.75 -10.01 5.56
N CYS A 437 51.88 -10.81 4.93
CA CYS A 437 52.32 -11.94 4.11
C CYS A 437 53.12 -11.50 2.88
N LEU A 438 52.66 -10.47 2.17
CA LEU A 438 53.36 -9.95 0.99
C LEU A 438 54.66 -9.23 1.36
N TYR A 439 54.68 -8.50 2.47
CA TYR A 439 55.89 -7.87 3.01
C TYR A 439 56.93 -8.93 3.38
N PHE A 440 56.51 -10.00 4.07
CA PHE A 440 57.38 -11.13 4.39
C PHE A 440 57.97 -11.76 3.12
N LEU A 441 57.12 -12.01 2.11
CA LEU A 441 57.55 -12.54 0.82
C LEU A 441 58.54 -11.62 0.11
N SER A 442 58.35 -10.30 0.14
CA SER A 442 59.29 -9.34 -0.44
C SER A 442 60.66 -9.38 0.25
N LYS A 443 60.65 -9.35 1.59
CA LYS A 443 61.88 -9.21 2.38
C LYS A 443 62.70 -10.50 2.43
N TYR A 444 62.03 -11.66 2.47
CA TYR A 444 62.69 -12.96 2.68
C TYR A 444 62.64 -13.89 1.46
N GLY A 445 61.82 -13.56 0.45
CA GLY A 445 61.62 -14.41 -0.72
C GLY A 445 61.12 -15.81 -0.36
N LEU A 446 61.55 -16.81 -1.13
CA LEU A 446 61.33 -18.23 -0.83
C LEU A 446 62.40 -18.79 0.13
N ASN A 447 63.36 -17.97 0.58
CA ASN A 447 64.53 -18.43 1.32
C ASN A 447 64.32 -18.26 2.84
N PHE A 448 63.49 -19.14 3.40
CA PHE A 448 63.08 -19.13 4.82
C PHE A 448 64.25 -19.16 5.81
N GLN A 449 65.41 -19.65 5.37
CA GLN A 449 66.66 -19.69 6.13
C GLN A 449 67.14 -18.31 6.57
N HIS A 450 66.97 -17.28 5.74
CA HIS A 450 67.35 -15.92 6.08
C HIS A 450 66.48 -15.35 7.21
N PHE A 451 65.19 -15.68 7.23
CA PHE A 451 64.28 -15.26 8.29
C PHE A 451 64.61 -15.94 9.63
N ILE A 452 64.85 -17.25 9.62
CA ILE A 452 65.26 -18.00 10.83
C ILE A 452 66.55 -17.43 11.41
N ASN A 453 67.54 -17.15 10.56
CA ASN A 453 68.84 -16.64 11.01
C ASN A 453 68.77 -15.21 11.57
N GLU A 454 67.93 -14.34 11.00
CA GLU A 454 67.75 -12.96 11.48
C GLU A 454 67.02 -12.90 12.84
N TYR A 455 66.11 -13.83 13.11
CA TYR A 455 65.28 -13.82 14.33
C TYR A 455 65.60 -14.91 15.36
N ASN A 456 66.59 -15.77 15.11
CA ASN A 456 67.00 -16.85 16.03
C ASN A 456 67.42 -16.35 17.43
N ASN A 457 67.74 -15.06 17.55
CA ASN A 457 68.11 -14.41 18.81
C ASN A 457 66.92 -13.84 19.61
N ASN A 458 65.70 -13.86 19.07
CA ASN A 458 64.47 -13.45 19.78
C ASN A 458 63.74 -14.67 20.37
N SER A 459 63.25 -14.51 21.60
CA SER A 459 63.04 -15.55 22.61
C SER A 459 61.99 -16.64 22.32
N ILE A 460 61.13 -16.50 21.29
CA ILE A 460 60.02 -17.44 21.04
C ILE A 460 60.34 -18.45 19.92
N ILE A 461 61.10 -18.07 18.90
CA ILE A 461 61.43 -18.96 17.75
C ILE A 461 62.30 -20.14 18.20
N LYS A 462 63.07 -19.97 19.28
CA LYS A 462 63.88 -21.01 19.91
C LYS A 462 63.05 -22.20 20.45
N TYR A 463 61.77 -21.99 20.77
CA TYR A 463 60.87 -23.02 21.32
C TYR A 463 60.04 -23.75 20.26
N ILE A 464 59.88 -23.18 19.06
CA ILE A 464 59.32 -23.89 17.92
C ILE A 464 60.41 -24.84 17.45
N ASN A 465 60.16 -26.15 17.40
CA ASN A 465 61.18 -27.16 17.14
C ASN A 465 61.77 -27.00 15.73
N ILE A 466 62.84 -26.20 15.62
CA ILE A 466 63.50 -25.77 14.37
C ILE A 466 63.96 -26.99 13.51
N ASN A 467 64.18 -28.16 14.15
CA ASN A 467 64.52 -29.41 13.45
C ASN A 467 63.43 -29.92 12.51
N PHE A 468 62.16 -29.53 12.68
CA PHE A 468 61.09 -29.93 11.75
C PHE A 468 61.13 -29.12 10.44
N ILE A 469 61.63 -27.88 10.49
CA ILE A 469 61.68 -26.95 9.36
C ILE A 469 62.91 -27.22 8.48
N TYR A 470 64.05 -27.55 9.08
CA TYR A 470 65.27 -27.96 8.35
C TYR A 470 65.06 -29.18 7.44
N LYS A 471 64.07 -30.03 7.71
CA LYS A 471 63.76 -31.21 6.86
C LYS A 471 63.12 -30.87 5.51
N PHE A 472 62.61 -29.65 5.32
CA PHE A 472 61.94 -29.21 4.09
C PHE A 472 62.85 -28.46 3.09
N GLU A 473 64.15 -28.31 3.40
CA GLU A 473 65.14 -27.51 2.65
C GLU A 473 65.30 -27.87 1.16
N ASN A 474 64.95 -29.09 0.72
CA ASN A 474 65.20 -29.53 -0.65
C ASN A 474 64.07 -29.27 -1.66
N TYR A 475 62.98 -28.62 -1.25
CA TYR A 475 61.84 -28.38 -2.15
C TYR A 475 61.42 -26.92 -2.14
N ASN A 476 62.09 -26.07 -2.93
CA ASN A 476 61.62 -24.72 -3.27
C ASN A 476 60.17 -24.72 -3.77
N GLY A 477 59.73 -25.81 -4.41
CA GLY A 477 58.34 -26.04 -4.80
C GLY A 477 57.37 -26.19 -3.61
N PHE A 478 57.79 -26.76 -2.48
CA PHE A 478 56.94 -26.92 -1.28
C PHE A 478 56.68 -25.59 -0.58
N ILE A 479 57.67 -24.68 -0.55
CA ILE A 479 57.50 -23.33 0.01
C ILE A 479 56.55 -22.52 -0.88
N PHE A 480 56.70 -22.60 -2.20
CA PHE A 480 55.76 -21.99 -3.14
C PHE A 480 54.34 -22.57 -3.02
N ILE A 481 54.20 -23.89 -2.87
CA ILE A 481 52.92 -24.57 -2.61
C ILE A 481 52.35 -24.14 -1.24
N PHE A 482 53.17 -23.95 -0.22
CA PHE A 482 52.73 -23.50 1.10
C PHE A 482 52.25 -22.04 1.09
N TYR A 483 52.92 -21.15 0.35
CA TYR A 483 52.47 -19.77 0.17
C TYR A 483 51.23 -19.67 -0.72
N THR A 484 51.15 -20.44 -1.81
CA THR A 484 49.92 -20.52 -2.60
C THR A 484 48.78 -21.15 -1.78
N TYR A 485 49.07 -22.13 -0.92
CA TYR A 485 48.13 -22.71 0.03
C TYR A 485 47.69 -21.69 1.08
N ILE A 486 48.56 -20.84 1.65
CA ILE A 486 48.19 -19.73 2.54
C ILE A 486 47.31 -18.72 1.81
N LEU A 487 47.64 -18.38 0.56
CA LEU A 487 46.85 -17.47 -0.26
C LEU A 487 45.46 -18.05 -0.57
N ILE A 488 45.38 -19.36 -0.84
CA ILE A 488 44.13 -20.12 -1.05
C ILE A 488 43.35 -20.29 0.26
N PHE A 489 44.02 -20.50 1.38
CA PHE A 489 43.43 -20.62 2.72
C PHE A 489 42.83 -19.29 3.19
N MET A 490 43.46 -18.18 2.81
CA MET A 490 42.92 -16.82 2.95
C MET A 490 41.69 -16.55 2.08
N LEU A 491 41.45 -17.35 1.03
CA LEU A 491 40.22 -17.30 0.23
C LEU A 491 39.08 -18.15 0.84
N TRP A 492 39.36 -19.01 1.83
CA TRP A 492 38.35 -19.81 2.53
C TRP A 492 37.78 -19.10 3.76
N ASN A 493 36.48 -18.76 3.70
CA ASN A 493 35.84 -17.81 4.61
C ASN A 493 35.87 -18.18 6.11
N VAL A 494 35.91 -19.46 6.48
CA VAL A 494 35.80 -19.88 7.89
C VAL A 494 37.13 -19.75 8.66
N PHE A 495 38.26 -20.09 8.03
CA PHE A 495 39.57 -20.07 8.69
C PHE A 495 40.34 -18.76 8.52
N ARG A 496 39.94 -17.92 7.55
CA ARG A 496 40.58 -16.62 7.27
C ARG A 496 40.72 -15.75 8.51
N ILE A 497 39.69 -15.68 9.34
CA ILE A 497 39.65 -14.79 10.52
C ILE A 497 40.62 -15.26 11.60
N PHE A 498 40.56 -16.54 11.97
CA PHE A 498 41.45 -17.12 12.99
C PHE A 498 42.92 -17.01 12.56
N PHE A 499 43.21 -17.30 11.29
CA PHE A 499 44.55 -17.13 10.72
C PHE A 499 44.99 -15.66 10.75
N SER A 500 44.10 -14.73 10.38
CA SER A 500 44.41 -13.30 10.40
C SER A 500 44.80 -12.84 11.80
N PHE A 501 44.04 -13.25 12.83
CA PHE A 501 44.38 -12.93 14.22
C PHE A 501 45.71 -13.53 14.67
N ALA A 502 46.04 -14.77 14.29
CA ALA A 502 47.31 -15.40 14.63
C ALA A 502 48.50 -14.66 13.99
N VAL A 503 48.41 -14.29 12.71
CA VAL A 503 49.46 -13.54 12.00
C VAL A 503 49.64 -12.15 12.61
N ILE A 504 48.53 -11.45 12.92
CA ILE A 504 48.58 -10.13 13.56
C ILE A 504 49.22 -10.24 14.94
N LEU A 505 48.87 -11.25 15.74
CA LEU A 505 49.46 -11.48 17.06
C LEU A 505 50.98 -11.74 16.97
N CYS A 506 51.42 -12.58 16.03
CA CYS A 506 52.84 -12.81 15.75
C CYS A 506 53.56 -11.50 15.36
N CYS A 507 52.90 -10.63 14.60
CA CYS A 507 53.47 -9.32 14.23
C CYS A 507 53.57 -8.38 15.43
N ILE A 508 52.55 -8.30 16.28
CA ILE A 508 52.57 -7.48 17.50
C ILE A 508 53.74 -7.87 18.41
N ILE A 509 54.01 -9.17 18.54
CA ILE A 509 55.09 -9.70 19.37
C ILE A 509 56.47 -9.35 18.80
N ASN A 510 56.64 -9.42 17.48
CA ASN A 510 57.96 -9.30 16.85
C ASN A 510 58.30 -7.87 16.39
N GLN A 511 57.38 -7.20 15.69
CA GLN A 511 57.58 -5.86 15.10
C GLN A 511 56.24 -5.08 15.00
N PRO A 512 55.73 -4.52 16.11
CA PRO A 512 54.42 -3.87 16.12
C PRO A 512 54.32 -2.63 15.24
N LYS A 513 55.45 -1.99 14.91
CA LYS A 513 55.50 -0.81 14.02
C LYS A 513 54.97 -1.10 12.61
N LEU A 514 55.10 -2.34 12.12
CA LEU A 514 54.65 -2.73 10.78
C LEU A 514 53.14 -2.59 10.58
N ILE A 515 52.34 -2.68 11.65
CA ILE A 515 50.89 -2.53 11.58
C ILE A 515 50.50 -1.07 11.28
N PHE A 516 51.28 -0.11 11.77
CA PHE A 516 51.02 1.32 11.57
C PHE A 516 51.65 1.80 10.26
N GLY A 517 50.96 1.57 9.14
CA GLY A 517 51.47 1.84 7.78
C GLY A 517 52.17 3.21 7.61
N ILE A 518 51.55 4.29 8.10
CA ILE A 518 52.13 5.66 8.04
C ILE A 518 53.46 5.76 8.80
N ALA A 519 53.59 5.09 9.94
CA ALA A 519 54.82 5.12 10.73
C ALA A 519 56.00 4.46 10.00
N ASN A 520 55.72 3.52 9.09
CA ASN A 520 56.75 2.90 8.26
C ASN A 520 57.15 3.77 7.06
N LEU A 521 56.30 4.70 6.60
CA LEU A 521 56.65 5.64 5.53
C LEU A 521 57.54 6.80 6.02
N ILE A 522 57.46 7.15 7.31
CA ILE A 522 58.13 8.32 7.90
C ILE A 522 59.42 7.94 8.65
N GLY A 523 59.65 6.65 8.92
CA GLY A 523 60.84 6.18 9.63
C GLY A 523 62.08 6.04 8.74
N ASP A 524 63.28 6.03 9.36
CA ASP A 524 64.59 5.90 8.71
C ASP A 524 64.90 4.48 8.15
N ASN A 525 63.90 3.77 7.64
CA ASN A 525 64.05 2.39 7.17
C ASN A 525 64.33 2.34 5.65
N ASN A 526 65.36 1.59 5.26
CA ASN A 526 65.70 1.38 3.84
C ASN A 526 64.82 0.29 3.20
N TYR A 527 63.62 0.65 2.76
CA TYR A 527 62.73 -0.23 1.99
C TYR A 527 63.02 -0.18 0.49
N ASN A 528 62.83 -1.31 -0.19
CA ASN A 528 62.92 -1.34 -1.66
C ASN A 528 61.68 -0.69 -2.32
N ALA A 529 61.73 -0.45 -3.64
CA ALA A 529 60.64 0.24 -4.37
C ALA A 529 59.29 -0.50 -4.26
N PHE A 530 59.30 -1.83 -4.24
CA PHE A 530 58.10 -2.64 -4.12
C PHE A 530 57.51 -2.58 -2.70
N GLU A 531 58.35 -2.63 -1.67
CA GLU A 531 57.97 -2.50 -0.27
C GLU A 531 57.36 -1.12 0.02
N ASN A 532 57.95 -0.06 -0.51
CA ASN A 532 57.41 1.30 -0.41
C ASN A 532 56.03 1.41 -1.06
N LEU A 533 55.84 0.84 -2.25
CA LEU A 533 54.54 0.77 -2.92
C LEU A 533 53.52 -0.01 -2.09
N LEU A 534 53.93 -1.15 -1.53
CA LEU A 534 53.09 -2.04 -0.75
C LEU A 534 52.64 -1.41 0.58
N ILE A 535 53.56 -0.74 1.29
CA ILE A 535 53.28 0.03 2.51
C ILE A 535 52.34 1.20 2.19
N THR A 536 52.55 1.90 1.07
CA THR A 536 51.70 3.02 0.65
C THR A 536 50.27 2.55 0.36
N LEU A 537 50.12 1.47 -0.42
CA LEU A 537 48.81 0.90 -0.75
C LEU A 537 48.08 0.39 0.50
N TYR A 538 48.79 -0.34 1.37
CA TYR A 538 48.26 -0.79 2.66
C TYR A 538 47.77 0.40 3.51
N THR A 539 48.57 1.45 3.60
CA THR A 539 48.23 2.65 4.38
C THR A 539 46.96 3.32 3.87
N LEU A 540 46.80 3.46 2.55
CA LEU A 540 45.60 4.03 1.95
C LEU A 540 44.36 3.17 2.22
N ILE A 541 44.45 1.84 2.00
CA ILE A 541 43.32 0.93 2.20
C ILE A 541 42.95 0.82 3.68
N ALA A 542 43.93 0.65 4.58
CA ALA A 542 43.70 0.61 6.02
C ALA A 542 43.10 1.93 6.52
N GLY A 543 43.58 3.08 6.01
CA GLY A 543 43.01 4.40 6.30
C GLY A 543 41.53 4.49 5.92
N LEU A 544 41.14 4.01 4.73
CA LEU A 544 39.74 3.97 4.29
C LEU A 544 38.88 3.05 5.18
N ILE A 545 39.39 1.88 5.56
CA ILE A 545 38.68 0.93 6.43
C ILE A 545 38.51 1.51 7.83
N ILE A 546 39.56 2.09 8.42
CA ILE A 546 39.53 2.71 9.76
C ILE A 546 38.61 3.94 9.76
N PHE A 547 38.67 4.79 8.73
CA PHE A 547 37.74 5.91 8.60
C PHE A 547 36.28 5.42 8.53
N SER A 548 36.05 4.34 7.78
CA SER A 548 34.75 3.67 7.74
C SER A 548 34.35 3.12 9.11
N LEU A 549 35.27 2.46 9.83
CA LEU A 549 35.06 1.90 11.17
C LEU A 549 34.65 3.00 12.16
N GLN A 550 35.37 4.12 12.18
CA GLN A 550 35.07 5.27 13.04
C GLN A 550 33.66 5.81 12.78
N LYS A 551 33.28 5.92 11.51
CA LYS A 551 31.96 6.41 11.11
C LYS A 551 30.83 5.42 11.45
N THR A 552 31.11 4.12 11.38
CA THR A 552 30.18 3.06 11.81
C THR A 552 30.03 3.02 13.33
N ALA A 553 31.14 3.05 14.08
CA ALA A 553 31.16 2.98 15.54
C ALA A 553 30.49 4.19 16.21
N ARG A 554 30.66 5.41 15.66
CA ARG A 554 29.97 6.62 16.12
C ARG A 554 28.44 6.54 15.96
N LYS A 555 27.96 5.86 14.92
CA LYS A 555 26.51 5.70 14.69
C LYS A 555 25.89 4.61 15.57
N ASN A 556 26.63 3.53 15.83
CA ASN A 556 26.15 2.40 16.62
C ASN A 556 26.33 2.59 18.15
N THR A 557 26.57 3.82 18.63
CA THR A 557 26.70 4.17 20.06
C THR A 557 27.77 3.39 20.85
N ILE A 558 28.85 2.94 20.20
CA ILE A 558 29.97 2.27 20.89
C ILE A 558 31.03 3.29 21.34
N ILE A 559 31.11 4.45 20.69
CA ILE A 559 32.05 5.52 21.04
C ILE A 559 31.23 6.80 21.25
N PRO A 560 31.20 7.39 22.46
CA PRO A 560 30.53 8.67 22.69
C PRO A 560 31.21 9.80 21.89
N ASN A 561 30.43 10.82 21.56
CA ASN A 561 30.82 11.96 20.71
C ASN A 561 32.18 12.58 21.03
#